data_AF-A0A9D3PEZ1-F1
#
_entry.id   AF-A0A9D3PEZ1-F1
#
_cell.length_a   1.000
_cell.length_b   1.000
_cell.length_c   1.000
_cell.angle_alpha   90.00
_cell.angle_beta   90.00
_cell.angle_gamma   90.00
#
_symmetry.space_group_name_H-M   'P 1'
#
loop_
_entity.id
_entity.type
_entity.pdbx_description
1 polymer ?
#
loop_
_entity_poly.entity_id
_entity_poly.type
_entity_poly.pdbx_seq_one_letter_code
_entity_poly.pdbx_strand_id
1 'polypeptide(L)'
;MTSVIPELRTVRDLRGVSFGHQPPRHGLKLLHWFSSECVAFDDDGDMELQCDPDDGDYGFHHYGNYEGLLPTLINCYGYVYFEVGNLNADTHPGALDLPKYVREAYDNRRNFYERNKDRIIISLHRSTKLIEEVYITEHQSGSGDFSPDGTYLLSSDIIRDAGNMQLIDFLQRAGFELVMSLVDSDGEGSLSSNSSEQSDQTDAPQLEVRTGRGGHALVTWWGVHEGVAHNAWVGLFRVDTEPDESCLVKIRLGGRTSGSYETSEPLNHGLQVRLFTHFLGYSVWRGPEFDATCGIGPTSIVGFPAALQLYTEHGHAHTRLYIRKSFIDWRSSFYYSVRQRYTQK
;
A
#
# COMPACT_ATOMS: atom_id res chain seq x y z
N MET A 1 2.39 -28.04 -31.71
CA MET A 1 2.49 -26.62 -32.13
C MET A 1 2.73 -25.85 -30.85
N THR A 2 3.93 -25.31 -30.65
CA THR A 2 4.18 -24.41 -29.52
C THR A 2 3.40 -23.13 -29.80
N SER A 3 2.36 -22.85 -29.01
CA SER A 3 1.70 -21.54 -29.09
C SER A 3 2.71 -20.49 -28.65
N VAL A 4 2.85 -19.43 -29.42
CA VAL A 4 3.69 -18.29 -29.04
C VAL A 4 3.00 -17.61 -27.85
N ILE A 5 3.68 -17.55 -26.70
CA ILE A 5 3.18 -16.84 -25.52
C ILE A 5 3.25 -15.33 -25.82
N PRO A 6 2.14 -14.58 -25.72
CA PRO A 6 2.15 -13.14 -25.95
C PRO A 6 2.97 -12.42 -24.86
N GLU A 7 3.72 -11.41 -25.27
CA GLU A 7 4.52 -10.56 -24.38
C GLU A 7 3.75 -9.27 -24.04
N LEU A 8 3.70 -8.92 -22.74
CA LEU A 8 3.20 -7.64 -22.24
C LEU A 8 4.40 -6.74 -21.89
N ARG A 9 4.35 -5.47 -22.33
CA ARG A 9 5.50 -4.55 -22.28
C ARG A 9 5.32 -3.38 -21.34
N THR A 10 4.09 -3.02 -21.00
CA THR A 10 3.79 -1.91 -20.09
C THR A 10 2.74 -2.30 -19.06
N VAL A 11 2.72 -1.63 -17.90
CA VAL A 11 1.69 -1.85 -16.88
C VAL A 11 0.27 -1.66 -17.44
N ARG A 12 0.10 -0.81 -18.48
CA ARG A 12 -1.20 -0.61 -19.12
C ARG A 12 -1.64 -1.82 -19.95
N ASP A 13 -0.72 -2.63 -20.44
CA ASP A 13 -1.05 -3.85 -21.21
C ASP A 13 -1.77 -4.88 -20.32
N LEU A 14 -1.53 -4.83 -19.00
CA LEU A 14 -2.25 -5.67 -18.04
C LEU A 14 -3.77 -5.42 -18.10
N ARG A 15 -4.25 -4.23 -18.47
CA ARG A 15 -5.69 -3.93 -18.60
C ARG A 15 -6.44 -4.87 -19.55
N GLY A 16 -5.71 -5.46 -20.51
CA GLY A 16 -6.27 -6.33 -21.53
C GLY A 16 -6.34 -7.82 -21.13
N VAL A 17 -5.89 -8.19 -19.93
CA VAL A 17 -5.84 -9.60 -19.50
C VAL A 17 -6.79 -9.87 -18.32
N SER A 18 -7.03 -11.14 -18.01
CA SER A 18 -7.92 -11.59 -16.93
C SER A 18 -7.24 -11.63 -15.55
N PHE A 19 -5.92 -11.45 -15.49
CA PHE A 19 -5.09 -11.68 -14.33
C PHE A 19 -5.36 -10.68 -13.20
N GLY A 20 -6.08 -11.09 -12.15
CA GLY A 20 -6.08 -10.32 -10.90
C GLY A 20 -6.88 -9.00 -10.87
N HIS A 21 -7.76 -8.71 -11.82
CA HIS A 21 -8.39 -7.38 -11.95
C HIS A 21 -9.53 -7.08 -10.96
N GLN A 22 -10.10 -8.11 -10.35
CA GLN A 22 -11.28 -7.98 -9.49
C GLN A 22 -11.21 -8.90 -8.27
N PRO A 23 -11.77 -8.50 -7.12
CA PRO A 23 -11.92 -9.40 -5.98
C PRO A 23 -12.77 -10.64 -6.36
N PRO A 24 -12.38 -11.87 -5.97
CA PRO A 24 -11.32 -12.21 -5.02
C PRO A 24 -9.97 -12.55 -5.66
N ARG A 25 -9.77 -12.25 -6.95
CA ARG A 25 -8.51 -12.46 -7.64
C ARG A 25 -7.42 -11.58 -7.02
N HIS A 26 -6.24 -12.14 -6.84
CA HIS A 26 -5.11 -11.49 -6.16
C HIS A 26 -3.93 -11.20 -7.09
N GLY A 27 -3.99 -11.65 -8.35
CA GLY A 27 -2.87 -11.60 -9.30
C GLY A 27 -2.16 -10.25 -9.39
N LEU A 28 -2.88 -9.14 -9.59
CA LEU A 28 -2.24 -7.82 -9.69
C LEU A 28 -1.54 -7.41 -8.38
N LYS A 29 -2.14 -7.72 -7.23
CA LYS A 29 -1.50 -7.45 -5.94
C LYS A 29 -0.25 -8.31 -5.72
N LEU A 30 -0.32 -9.57 -6.14
CA LEU A 30 0.80 -10.49 -6.11
C LEU A 30 1.94 -10.00 -7.00
N LEU A 31 1.64 -9.49 -8.20
CA LEU A 31 2.62 -8.94 -9.13
C LEU A 31 3.30 -7.69 -8.58
N HIS A 32 2.53 -6.78 -7.98
CA HIS A 32 3.09 -5.62 -7.31
C HIS A 32 4.04 -6.02 -6.18
N TRP A 33 3.58 -6.90 -5.27
CA TRP A 33 4.41 -7.43 -4.18
C TRP A 33 5.68 -8.11 -4.67
N PHE A 34 5.56 -9.01 -5.65
CA PHE A 34 6.70 -9.73 -6.22
C PHE A 34 7.74 -8.75 -6.76
N SER A 35 7.28 -7.72 -7.47
CA SER A 35 8.12 -6.71 -8.09
C SER A 35 8.76 -5.76 -7.07
N SER A 36 8.09 -5.45 -5.95
CA SER A 36 8.59 -4.50 -4.95
C SER A 36 9.46 -5.15 -3.87
N GLU A 37 9.17 -6.40 -3.51
CA GLU A 37 9.83 -7.07 -2.37
C GLU A 37 10.76 -8.21 -2.77
N CYS A 38 10.50 -8.91 -3.89
CA CYS A 38 11.28 -10.10 -4.26
C CYS A 38 12.26 -9.88 -5.41
N VAL A 39 12.19 -8.77 -6.15
CA VAL A 39 13.05 -8.53 -7.32
C VAL A 39 13.89 -7.28 -7.10
N ALA A 40 15.21 -7.43 -7.24
CA ALA A 40 16.14 -6.32 -7.39
C ALA A 40 16.61 -6.25 -8.85
N PHE A 41 17.05 -5.07 -9.27
CA PHE A 41 17.74 -4.87 -10.53
C PHE A 41 19.20 -4.58 -10.25
N ASP A 42 20.11 -5.27 -10.93
CA ASP A 42 21.53 -4.98 -10.86
C ASP A 42 21.92 -3.77 -11.74
N ASP A 43 23.22 -3.44 -11.75
CA ASP A 43 23.75 -2.31 -12.51
C ASP A 43 23.65 -2.51 -14.04
N ASP A 44 23.55 -3.76 -14.50
CA ASP A 44 23.38 -4.12 -15.92
C ASP A 44 21.88 -4.13 -16.33
N GLY A 45 20.98 -4.02 -15.35
CA GLY A 45 19.54 -3.98 -15.53
C GLY A 45 18.89 -5.36 -15.56
N ASP A 46 19.62 -6.40 -15.17
CA ASP A 46 19.15 -7.76 -15.02
C ASP A 46 18.38 -7.95 -13.71
N MET A 47 17.43 -8.88 -13.70
CA MET A 47 16.55 -9.14 -12.55
C MET A 47 17.15 -10.19 -11.62
N GLU A 48 17.35 -9.86 -10.35
CA GLU A 48 17.84 -10.78 -9.32
C GLU A 48 16.76 -11.06 -8.26
N LEU A 49 16.46 -12.35 -8.04
CA LEU A 49 15.51 -12.78 -7.01
C LEU A 49 16.12 -12.67 -5.61
N GLN A 50 15.42 -11.97 -4.71
CA GLN A 50 15.82 -11.76 -3.32
C GLN A 50 15.20 -12.77 -2.34
N CYS A 51 14.09 -13.39 -2.72
CA CYS A 51 13.39 -14.43 -1.97
C CYS A 51 14.03 -15.81 -2.22
N ASP A 52 13.95 -16.77 -1.28
CA ASP A 52 14.46 -18.13 -1.51
C ASP A 52 13.34 -19.15 -1.82
N PRO A 53 13.12 -19.47 -3.10
CA PRO A 53 12.05 -20.35 -3.49
C PRO A 53 12.32 -21.83 -3.20
N ASP A 54 13.58 -22.23 -2.93
CA ASP A 54 13.91 -23.60 -2.52
C ASP A 54 13.49 -23.87 -1.06
N ASP A 55 13.47 -22.83 -0.21
CA ASP A 55 12.97 -22.89 1.17
C ASP A 55 11.43 -22.73 1.26
N GLY A 56 10.78 -22.44 0.12
CA GLY A 56 9.34 -22.26 0.04
C GLY A 56 8.86 -20.90 0.56
N ASP A 57 9.75 -19.90 0.61
CA ASP A 57 9.42 -18.53 1.00
C ASP A 57 8.15 -18.06 0.29
N TYR A 58 7.23 -17.43 1.02
CA TYR A 58 5.98 -16.89 0.45
C TYR A 58 5.10 -17.89 -0.32
N GLY A 59 5.37 -19.19 -0.20
CA GLY A 59 4.67 -20.26 -0.93
C GLY A 59 5.24 -20.55 -2.32
N PHE A 60 6.46 -20.09 -2.61
CA PHE A 60 7.19 -20.51 -3.81
C PHE A 60 7.38 -22.04 -3.84
N HIS A 61 7.35 -22.63 -5.03
CA HIS A 61 7.64 -24.05 -5.24
C HIS A 61 7.99 -24.33 -6.70
N HIS A 62 8.59 -25.49 -6.97
CA HIS A 62 8.96 -25.87 -8.34
C HIS A 62 7.73 -26.04 -9.24
N TYR A 63 7.81 -25.43 -10.43
CA TYR A 63 6.86 -25.64 -11.50
C TYR A 63 7.45 -26.58 -12.55
N GLY A 64 6.84 -27.75 -12.70
CA GLY A 64 7.35 -28.81 -13.56
C GLY A 64 7.11 -28.61 -15.06
N ASN A 65 6.18 -27.73 -15.43
CA ASN A 65 5.77 -27.49 -16.82
C ASN A 65 5.42 -28.79 -17.59
N TYR A 66 4.74 -29.73 -16.92
CA TYR A 66 4.42 -31.06 -17.48
C TYR A 66 3.40 -31.00 -18.62
N GLU A 67 2.54 -29.99 -18.57
CA GLU A 67 1.53 -29.64 -19.57
C GLU A 67 2.13 -28.97 -20.82
N GLY A 68 3.40 -28.57 -20.77
CA GLY A 68 4.07 -27.87 -21.87
C GLY A 68 3.50 -26.48 -22.13
N LEU A 69 3.09 -25.77 -21.08
CA LEU A 69 2.59 -24.40 -21.14
C LEU A 69 3.71 -23.43 -21.54
N LEU A 70 4.89 -23.59 -20.94
CA LEU A 70 6.07 -22.74 -21.14
C LEU A 70 7.12 -23.43 -22.02
N PRO A 71 8.09 -22.70 -22.59
CA PRO A 71 9.23 -23.28 -23.28
C PRO A 71 10.01 -24.26 -22.38
N THR A 72 10.48 -25.38 -22.96
CA THR A 72 11.28 -26.33 -22.20
C THR A 72 12.72 -25.82 -22.04
N LEU A 73 13.24 -25.82 -20.81
CA LEU A 73 14.58 -25.32 -20.47
C LEU A 73 15.73 -26.28 -20.84
N ILE A 74 15.55 -27.15 -21.86
CA ILE A 74 16.45 -28.28 -22.18
C ILE A 74 17.92 -27.84 -22.44
N ASN A 75 18.13 -26.60 -22.86
CA ASN A 75 19.46 -26.05 -23.15
C ASN A 75 19.89 -24.91 -22.19
N CYS A 76 19.10 -24.61 -21.16
CA CYS A 76 19.37 -23.53 -20.20
C CYS A 76 19.92 -24.15 -18.90
N TYR A 77 21.19 -24.57 -18.92
CA TYR A 77 21.82 -25.18 -17.75
C TYR A 77 21.68 -24.28 -16.51
N GLY A 78 21.18 -24.84 -15.41
CA GLY A 78 21.02 -24.14 -14.13
C GLY A 78 19.68 -23.41 -13.96
N TYR A 79 18.89 -23.25 -15.02
CA TYR A 79 17.56 -22.66 -14.95
C TYR A 79 16.48 -23.67 -14.58
N VAL A 80 15.56 -23.24 -13.73
CA VAL A 80 14.36 -23.99 -13.35
C VAL A 80 13.18 -23.03 -13.23
N TYR A 81 11.98 -23.55 -13.44
CA TYR A 81 10.77 -22.77 -13.17
C TYR A 81 10.34 -22.90 -11.71
N PHE A 82 9.97 -21.76 -11.13
CA PHE A 82 9.27 -21.68 -9.85
C PHE A 82 7.96 -20.93 -10.01
N GLU A 83 6.97 -21.30 -9.20
CA GLU A 83 5.65 -20.69 -9.15
C GLU A 83 5.38 -20.08 -7.76
N VAL A 84 4.70 -18.94 -7.73
CA VAL A 84 4.11 -18.35 -6.52
C VAL A 84 2.67 -17.89 -6.79
N GLY A 85 1.89 -17.77 -5.72
CA GLY A 85 0.51 -17.28 -5.76
C GLY A 85 -0.52 -18.30 -5.34
N ASN A 86 -0.12 -19.52 -4.98
CA ASN A 86 -1.01 -20.48 -4.33
C ASN A 86 -1.18 -20.11 -2.85
N LEU A 87 -2.33 -19.53 -2.51
CA LEU A 87 -2.66 -19.05 -1.16
C LEU A 87 -3.12 -20.17 -0.21
N ASN A 88 -3.09 -21.43 -0.63
CA ASN A 88 -3.45 -22.55 0.23
C ASN A 88 -2.30 -22.93 1.18
N ALA A 89 -2.38 -22.41 2.41
CA ALA A 89 -1.39 -22.66 3.46
C ALA A 89 -1.29 -24.13 3.91
N ASP A 90 -2.30 -24.96 3.65
CA ASP A 90 -2.23 -26.39 4.00
C ASP A 90 -1.22 -27.15 3.12
N THR A 91 -1.06 -26.69 1.87
CA THR A 91 -0.10 -27.28 0.92
C THR A 91 1.17 -26.46 0.75
N HIS A 92 1.07 -25.14 0.90
CA HIS A 92 2.19 -24.20 0.79
C HIS A 92 2.22 -23.27 2.01
N PRO A 93 2.74 -23.73 3.16
CA PRO A 93 2.69 -22.99 4.43
C PRO A 93 3.27 -21.58 4.34
N GLY A 94 4.35 -21.39 3.56
CA GLY A 94 4.98 -20.08 3.34
C GLY A 94 4.03 -19.03 2.73
N ALA A 95 2.91 -19.45 2.11
CA ALA A 95 1.91 -18.50 1.60
C ALA A 95 1.28 -17.62 2.71
N LEU A 96 1.39 -18.01 3.99
CA LEU A 96 0.98 -17.17 5.12
C LEU A 96 1.86 -15.94 5.31
N ASP A 97 3.11 -15.99 4.84
CA ASP A 97 4.09 -14.90 4.94
C ASP A 97 3.86 -13.82 3.86
N LEU A 98 3.03 -14.11 2.84
CA LEU A 98 2.60 -13.09 1.89
C LEU A 98 1.88 -11.94 2.63
N PRO A 99 2.07 -10.69 2.19
CA PRO A 99 1.39 -9.56 2.82
C PRO A 99 -0.12 -9.75 2.84
N LYS A 100 -0.76 -9.36 3.94
CA LYS A 100 -2.21 -9.48 4.16
C LYS A 100 -3.02 -8.99 2.95
N TYR A 101 -2.53 -7.95 2.26
CA TYR A 101 -3.19 -7.42 1.08
C TYR A 101 -3.30 -8.35 -0.10
N VAL A 102 -2.29 -9.18 -0.31
CA VAL A 102 -2.30 -10.20 -1.35
C VAL A 102 -3.33 -11.27 -0.97
N ARG A 103 -3.39 -11.66 0.31
CA ARG A 103 -4.16 -12.81 0.79
C ARG A 103 -5.59 -12.52 1.26
N GLU A 104 -5.95 -11.26 1.54
CA GLU A 104 -7.17 -10.95 2.30
C GLU A 104 -8.46 -11.44 1.65
N ALA A 105 -8.52 -11.39 0.31
CA ALA A 105 -9.70 -11.81 -0.42
C ALA A 105 -9.87 -13.32 -0.33
N TYR A 106 -8.76 -14.06 -0.33
CA TYR A 106 -8.74 -15.49 -0.09
C TYR A 106 -9.23 -15.83 1.32
N ASP A 107 -8.73 -15.16 2.35
CA ASP A 107 -9.08 -15.42 3.75
C ASP A 107 -10.58 -15.15 4.03
N ASN A 108 -11.13 -14.09 3.44
CA ASN A 108 -12.48 -13.60 3.70
C ASN A 108 -13.57 -14.25 2.82
N ARG A 109 -13.25 -14.74 1.62
CA ARG A 109 -14.25 -15.23 0.64
C ARG A 109 -14.21 -16.74 0.44
N ARG A 110 -14.38 -17.52 1.52
CA ARG A 110 -14.15 -18.98 1.53
C ARG A 110 -14.90 -19.80 0.46
N ASN A 111 -16.03 -19.31 -0.05
CA ASN A 111 -16.88 -20.03 -1.00
C ASN A 111 -16.66 -19.65 -2.47
N PHE A 112 -15.71 -18.77 -2.78
CA PHE A 112 -15.45 -18.34 -4.16
C PHE A 112 -14.31 -19.15 -4.77
N TYR A 113 -14.58 -19.89 -5.85
CA TYR A 113 -13.59 -20.72 -6.54
C TYR A 113 -12.46 -19.91 -7.19
N GLU A 114 -12.73 -18.65 -7.51
CA GLU A 114 -11.79 -17.78 -8.23
C GLU A 114 -10.68 -17.20 -7.34
N ARG A 115 -10.75 -17.35 -6.01
CA ARG A 115 -9.88 -16.66 -5.04
C ARG A 115 -8.41 -17.13 -4.98
N ASN A 116 -8.06 -18.17 -5.72
CA ASN A 116 -6.72 -18.76 -5.71
C ASN A 116 -6.25 -19.18 -7.11
N LYS A 117 -6.65 -18.43 -8.14
CA LYS A 117 -6.37 -18.79 -9.54
C LYS A 117 -5.06 -18.23 -10.09
N ASP A 118 -4.70 -17.02 -9.66
CA ASP A 118 -3.58 -16.26 -10.22
C ASP A 118 -2.22 -16.81 -9.80
N ARG A 119 -1.28 -16.94 -10.73
CA ARG A 119 0.11 -17.34 -10.49
C ARG A 119 1.12 -16.47 -11.21
N ILE A 120 2.28 -16.32 -10.59
CA ILE A 120 3.50 -15.83 -11.24
C ILE A 120 4.44 -17.03 -11.36
N ILE A 121 4.99 -17.24 -12.55
CA ILE A 121 6.00 -18.26 -12.81
C ILE A 121 7.28 -17.57 -13.26
N ILE A 122 8.42 -17.96 -12.71
CA ILE A 122 9.73 -17.36 -13.04
C ILE A 122 10.68 -18.44 -13.58
N SER A 123 11.45 -18.11 -14.61
CA SER A 123 12.66 -18.86 -14.99
C SER A 123 13.83 -18.34 -14.16
N LEU A 124 14.36 -19.16 -13.26
CA LEU A 124 15.39 -18.76 -12.30
C LEU A 124 16.65 -19.61 -12.47
N HIS A 125 17.80 -18.97 -12.64
CA HIS A 125 19.09 -19.63 -12.52
C HIS A 125 19.40 -19.87 -11.04
N ARG A 126 19.32 -21.13 -10.58
CA ARG A 126 19.36 -21.47 -9.14
C ARG A 126 20.58 -20.92 -8.40
N SER A 127 21.75 -20.90 -9.05
CA SER A 127 23.01 -20.55 -8.38
C SER A 127 23.28 -19.05 -8.33
N THR A 128 22.86 -18.30 -9.34
CA THR A 128 23.09 -16.85 -9.42
C THR A 128 21.88 -16.04 -9.00
N LYS A 129 20.72 -16.70 -8.81
CA LYS A 129 19.42 -16.08 -8.54
C LYS A 129 18.95 -15.11 -9.64
N LEU A 130 19.55 -15.20 -10.84
CA LEU A 130 19.15 -14.44 -12.02
C LEU A 130 17.80 -14.93 -12.55
N ILE A 131 16.86 -14.02 -12.70
CA ILE A 131 15.55 -14.24 -13.32
C ILE A 131 15.67 -13.90 -14.81
N GLU A 132 15.45 -14.89 -15.68
CA GLU A 132 15.48 -14.67 -17.13
C GLU A 132 14.11 -14.26 -17.68
N GLU A 133 13.05 -14.90 -17.21
CA GLU A 133 11.69 -14.66 -17.70
C GLU A 133 10.69 -14.68 -16.54
N VAL A 134 9.69 -13.80 -16.61
CA VAL A 134 8.57 -13.73 -15.66
C VAL A 134 7.28 -13.90 -16.45
N TYR A 135 6.47 -14.86 -16.02
CA TYR A 135 5.17 -15.17 -16.60
C TYR A 135 4.07 -14.92 -15.60
N ILE A 136 2.92 -14.45 -16.08
CA ILE A 136 1.66 -14.49 -15.32
C ILE A 136 0.73 -15.51 -15.95
N THR A 137 -0.03 -16.21 -15.12
CA THR A 137 -1.03 -17.17 -15.58
C THR A 137 -2.20 -17.29 -14.59
N GLU A 138 -3.24 -18.01 -15.01
CA GLU A 138 -4.40 -18.34 -14.20
C GLU A 138 -4.82 -19.80 -14.42
N HIS A 139 -5.34 -20.44 -13.38
CA HIS A 139 -6.01 -21.74 -13.55
C HIS A 139 -7.26 -21.62 -14.43
N GLN A 140 -7.53 -22.65 -15.22
CA GLN A 140 -8.81 -22.78 -15.92
C GLN A 140 -9.92 -23.08 -14.91
N SER A 141 -11.11 -22.52 -15.10
CA SER A 141 -12.22 -22.73 -14.16
C SER A 141 -12.63 -24.22 -14.13
N GLY A 142 -12.57 -24.82 -12.94
CA GLY A 142 -12.89 -26.24 -12.74
C GLY A 142 -11.78 -27.22 -13.10
N SER A 143 -10.60 -26.74 -13.49
CA SER A 143 -9.40 -27.58 -13.70
C SER A 143 -8.26 -27.14 -12.77
N GLY A 144 -7.32 -28.06 -12.53
CA GLY A 144 -6.01 -27.75 -11.95
C GLY A 144 -5.02 -27.21 -12.99
N ASP A 145 -5.37 -27.27 -14.28
CA ASP A 145 -4.47 -26.84 -15.36
C ASP A 145 -4.46 -25.32 -15.51
N PHE A 146 -3.32 -24.78 -15.97
CA PHE A 146 -3.20 -23.39 -16.35
C PHE A 146 -3.84 -23.10 -17.71
N SER A 147 -4.31 -21.87 -17.89
CA SER A 147 -4.94 -21.40 -19.12
C SER A 147 -3.87 -20.95 -20.12
N PRO A 148 -3.72 -21.61 -21.30
CA PRO A 148 -2.83 -21.13 -22.35
C PRO A 148 -3.20 -19.71 -22.83
N ASP A 149 -4.51 -19.43 -22.95
CA ASP A 149 -5.04 -18.12 -23.36
C ASP A 149 -4.92 -17.05 -22.24
N GLY A 150 -4.72 -17.51 -21.00
CA GLY A 150 -4.51 -16.67 -19.82
C GLY A 150 -3.04 -16.55 -19.41
N THR A 151 -2.10 -17.00 -20.24
CA THR A 151 -0.65 -16.99 -19.93
C THR A 151 0.09 -15.97 -20.76
N TYR A 152 0.89 -15.14 -20.10
CA TYR A 152 1.61 -14.03 -20.74
C TYR A 152 3.03 -13.94 -20.20
N LEU A 153 3.97 -13.62 -21.09
CA LEU A 153 5.34 -13.24 -20.72
C LEU A 153 5.33 -11.74 -20.36
N LEU A 154 5.99 -11.38 -19.27
CA LEU A 154 6.17 -9.99 -18.85
C LEU A 154 7.56 -9.51 -19.22
N SER A 155 7.63 -8.35 -19.87
CA SER A 155 8.89 -7.62 -19.99
C SER A 155 9.43 -7.18 -18.62
N SER A 156 10.75 -7.02 -18.53
CA SER A 156 11.41 -6.48 -17.33
C SER A 156 10.96 -5.06 -16.98
N ASP A 157 10.50 -4.28 -17.97
CA ASP A 157 9.95 -2.93 -17.74
C ASP A 157 8.69 -2.96 -16.89
N ILE A 158 7.80 -3.95 -17.04
CA ILE A 158 6.61 -4.09 -16.18
C ILE A 158 7.03 -4.36 -14.73
N ILE A 159 8.00 -5.25 -14.52
CA ILE A 159 8.49 -5.61 -13.18
C ILE A 159 9.12 -4.38 -12.53
N ARG A 160 9.96 -3.65 -13.27
CA ARG A 160 10.58 -2.41 -12.79
C ARG A 160 9.56 -1.33 -12.46
N ASP A 161 8.59 -1.10 -13.35
CA ASP A 161 7.54 -0.10 -13.16
C ASP A 161 6.64 -0.46 -11.96
N ALA A 162 6.25 -1.73 -11.83
CA ALA A 162 5.43 -2.20 -10.72
C ALA A 162 6.15 -2.04 -9.37
N GLY A 163 7.43 -2.40 -9.29
CA GLY A 163 8.24 -2.26 -8.08
C GLY A 163 8.47 -0.81 -7.66
N ASN A 164 8.47 0.14 -8.60
CA ASN A 164 8.68 1.57 -8.34
C ASN A 164 7.37 2.36 -8.10
N MET A 165 6.20 1.74 -8.32
CA MET A 165 4.90 2.38 -8.08
C MET A 165 4.37 2.08 -6.69
N GLN A 166 3.68 3.06 -6.10
CA GLN A 166 2.79 2.76 -4.99
C GLN A 166 1.70 1.81 -5.47
N LEU A 167 1.29 0.89 -4.60
CA LEU A 167 0.36 -0.19 -4.94
C LEU A 167 -0.94 0.32 -5.58
N ILE A 168 -1.51 1.42 -5.08
CA ILE A 168 -2.73 1.99 -5.67
C ILE A 168 -2.53 2.53 -7.09
N ASP A 169 -1.38 3.16 -7.35
CA ASP A 169 -1.06 3.71 -8.68
C ASP A 169 -0.84 2.58 -9.67
N PHE A 170 -0.14 1.52 -9.25
CA PHE A 170 0.01 0.30 -10.02
C PHE A 170 -1.35 -0.32 -10.34
N LEU A 171 -2.21 -0.56 -9.33
CA LEU A 171 -3.52 -1.17 -9.52
C LEU A 171 -4.40 -0.35 -10.48
N GLN A 172 -4.43 0.99 -10.35
CA GLN A 172 -5.17 1.86 -11.26
C GLN A 172 -4.62 1.82 -12.69
N ARG A 173 -3.29 1.82 -12.85
CA ARG A 173 -2.65 1.74 -14.18
C ARG A 173 -2.88 0.38 -14.82
N ALA A 174 -2.83 -0.69 -14.04
CA ALA A 174 -3.14 -2.04 -14.48
C ALA A 174 -4.63 -2.26 -14.76
N GLY A 175 -5.53 -1.33 -14.37
CA GLY A 175 -6.97 -1.48 -14.61
C GLY A 175 -7.65 -2.42 -13.63
N PHE A 176 -7.20 -2.42 -12.37
CA PHE A 176 -7.91 -3.06 -11.29
C PHE A 176 -9.24 -2.35 -11.05
N GLU A 177 -10.34 -3.09 -11.07
CA GLU A 177 -11.66 -2.54 -10.84
C GLU A 177 -11.94 -2.44 -9.34
N LEU A 178 -11.97 -1.21 -8.82
CA LEU A 178 -12.36 -0.94 -7.43
C LEU A 178 -13.88 -1.06 -7.19
N VAL A 179 -14.66 -1.36 -8.23
CA VAL A 179 -16.11 -1.19 -8.26
C VAL A 179 -16.85 -2.53 -8.14
N MET A 180 -17.67 -2.62 -7.08
CA MET A 180 -18.76 -3.58 -6.79
C MET A 180 -18.41 -4.97 -6.21
N SER A 181 -18.45 -5.04 -4.89
CA SER A 181 -19.06 -6.18 -4.17
C SER A 181 -20.40 -5.76 -3.54
N LEU A 182 -21.27 -5.10 -4.31
CA LEU A 182 -22.64 -4.79 -3.91
C LEU A 182 -23.70 -5.38 -4.85
N VAL A 183 -23.40 -6.48 -5.54
CA VAL A 183 -24.46 -7.29 -6.13
C VAL A 183 -24.26 -8.73 -5.68
N ASP A 184 -24.78 -9.02 -4.50
CA ASP A 184 -25.31 -10.34 -4.21
C ASP A 184 -26.66 -10.18 -3.52
N SER A 185 -27.60 -9.60 -4.27
CA SER A 185 -29.03 -9.91 -4.23
C SER A 185 -29.75 -9.15 -5.34
N ASP A 186 -30.14 -9.92 -6.36
CA ASP A 186 -31.20 -9.66 -7.35
C ASP A 186 -30.95 -8.70 -8.52
N GLY A 187 -30.86 -9.29 -9.72
CA GLY A 187 -31.48 -8.73 -10.92
C GLY A 187 -30.59 -7.96 -11.90
N GLU A 188 -30.76 -8.28 -13.17
CA GLU A 188 -30.12 -7.73 -14.37
C GLU A 188 -29.84 -6.21 -14.38
N GLY A 189 -28.72 -5.83 -15.01
CA GLY A 189 -28.51 -4.45 -15.45
C GLY A 189 -27.09 -4.19 -15.96
N SER A 190 -26.84 -4.48 -17.23
CA SER A 190 -25.66 -4.01 -17.97
C SER A 190 -25.65 -2.48 -18.02
N LEU A 191 -24.55 -1.85 -17.60
CA LEU A 191 -24.24 -0.46 -17.93
C LEU A 191 -22.76 -0.30 -18.25
N SER A 192 -22.47 -0.26 -19.55
CA SER A 192 -21.28 0.35 -20.12
C SER A 192 -21.19 1.83 -19.73
N SER A 193 -20.01 2.31 -19.32
CA SER A 193 -19.74 3.74 -19.35
C SER A 193 -18.39 4.02 -19.99
N ASN A 194 -18.45 4.74 -21.11
CA ASN A 194 -17.32 5.26 -21.87
C ASN A 194 -16.53 6.26 -21.02
N SER A 195 -15.22 6.06 -20.90
CA SER A 195 -14.30 7.07 -20.40
C SER A 195 -13.91 8.00 -21.55
N SER A 196 -14.13 9.30 -21.35
CA SER A 196 -13.48 10.34 -22.13
C SER A 196 -12.19 10.74 -21.40
N GLU A 197 -11.14 10.89 -22.20
CA GLU A 197 -9.81 11.33 -21.80
C GLU A 197 -9.84 12.73 -21.18
N GLN A 198 -9.23 12.91 -20.00
CA GLN A 198 -8.46 14.13 -19.73
C GLN A 198 -7.54 14.06 -18.49
N SER A 199 -6.30 14.50 -18.76
CA SER A 199 -5.22 15.05 -17.92
C SER A 199 -4.50 14.18 -16.89
N ASP A 200 -3.24 13.90 -17.23
CA ASP A 200 -2.09 13.69 -16.35
C ASP A 200 -1.94 14.83 -15.32
N GLN A 201 -2.25 14.50 -14.06
CA GLN A 201 -1.55 14.94 -12.85
C GLN A 201 -2.10 14.06 -11.73
N THR A 202 -1.31 13.09 -11.28
CA THR A 202 -1.67 12.26 -10.12
C THR A 202 -1.56 13.11 -8.85
N ASP A 203 -2.61 13.88 -8.55
CA ASP A 203 -2.76 14.56 -7.27
C ASP A 203 -3.05 13.51 -6.21
N ALA A 204 -1.99 13.04 -5.55
CA ALA A 204 -2.12 12.23 -4.34
C ALA A 204 -3.02 12.96 -3.34
N PRO A 205 -3.95 12.25 -2.66
CA PRO A 205 -4.82 12.92 -1.71
C PRO A 205 -4.03 13.44 -0.54
N GLN A 206 -4.50 14.57 -0.05
CA GLN A 206 -3.91 15.22 1.11
C GLN A 206 -4.69 14.78 2.34
N LEU A 207 -3.96 14.26 3.31
CA LEU A 207 -4.45 13.70 4.56
C LEU A 207 -3.75 14.44 5.69
N GLU A 208 -4.49 15.19 6.50
CA GLU A 208 -3.89 16.05 7.52
C GLU A 208 -4.61 15.96 8.86
N VAL A 209 -3.83 16.04 9.93
CA VAL A 209 -4.31 16.33 11.27
C VAL A 209 -4.25 17.85 11.49
N ARG A 210 -5.36 18.43 11.93
CA ARG A 210 -5.48 19.87 12.21
C ARG A 210 -6.03 20.10 13.61
N THR A 211 -6.00 21.37 14.04
CA THR A 211 -6.58 21.77 15.32
C THR A 211 -8.10 21.76 15.27
N GLY A 212 -8.68 20.91 16.10
CA GLY A 212 -10.10 20.80 16.32
C GLY A 212 -10.63 21.64 17.48
N ARG A 213 -11.89 21.44 17.82
CA ARG A 213 -12.56 22.10 18.95
C ARG A 213 -12.15 21.49 20.27
N GLY A 214 -11.95 22.35 21.28
CA GLY A 214 -11.66 21.92 22.64
C GLY A 214 -10.32 21.18 22.79
N GLY A 215 -9.38 21.37 21.86
CA GLY A 215 -8.08 20.70 21.89
C GLY A 215 -8.03 19.34 21.22
N HIS A 216 -9.11 18.90 20.58
CA HIS A 216 -9.12 17.60 19.90
C HIS A 216 -8.46 17.66 18.52
N ALA A 217 -8.08 16.50 18.02
CA ALA A 217 -7.58 16.33 16.67
C ALA A 217 -8.74 16.40 15.65
N LEU A 218 -8.57 17.24 14.63
CA LEU A 218 -9.45 17.29 13.46
C LEU A 218 -8.79 16.53 12.32
N VAL A 219 -9.39 15.43 11.89
CA VAL A 219 -8.96 14.68 10.71
C VAL A 219 -9.51 15.37 9.48
N THR A 220 -8.68 15.64 8.48
CA THR A 220 -9.08 16.25 7.20
C THR A 220 -8.53 15.48 6.02
N TRP A 221 -9.32 15.37 4.95
CA TRP A 221 -8.94 14.70 3.71
C TRP A 221 -9.51 15.42 2.50
N TRP A 222 -8.77 15.45 1.39
CA TRP A 222 -9.25 15.94 0.10
C TRP A 222 -8.45 15.34 -1.04
N GLY A 223 -9.01 15.38 -2.25
CA GLY A 223 -8.42 14.77 -3.44
C GLY A 223 -8.52 13.24 -3.46
N VAL A 224 -9.35 12.63 -2.60
CA VAL A 224 -9.56 11.17 -2.66
C VAL A 224 -10.37 10.85 -3.91
N HIS A 225 -9.85 10.01 -4.79
CA HIS A 225 -10.51 9.65 -6.03
C HIS A 225 -11.91 9.03 -5.80
N GLU A 226 -12.90 9.36 -6.63
CA GLU A 226 -14.29 8.88 -6.49
C GLU A 226 -14.41 7.35 -6.50
N GLY A 227 -13.61 6.69 -7.35
CA GLY A 227 -13.55 5.22 -7.42
C GLY A 227 -13.04 4.57 -6.14
N VAL A 228 -12.32 5.31 -5.28
CA VAL A 228 -11.81 4.85 -3.99
C VAL A 228 -12.77 5.21 -2.85
N ALA A 229 -13.31 6.43 -2.86
CA ALA A 229 -14.02 7.03 -1.73
C ALA A 229 -15.25 6.24 -1.24
N HIS A 230 -15.94 5.51 -2.12
CA HIS A 230 -17.15 4.74 -1.78
C HIS A 230 -16.89 3.64 -0.73
N ASN A 231 -15.73 2.99 -0.83
CA ASN A 231 -15.31 1.88 0.01
C ASN A 231 -13.98 2.18 0.69
N ALA A 232 -13.79 3.43 1.11
CA ALA A 232 -12.61 3.86 1.83
C ALA A 232 -12.93 4.29 3.27
N TRP A 233 -11.89 4.24 4.11
CA TRP A 233 -11.88 4.82 5.45
C TRP A 233 -10.66 5.72 5.61
N VAL A 234 -10.77 6.78 6.39
CA VAL A 234 -9.60 7.45 6.96
C VAL A 234 -9.44 6.99 8.41
N GLY A 235 -8.20 6.73 8.80
CA GLY A 235 -7.83 6.33 10.15
C GLY A 235 -6.89 7.34 10.78
N LEU A 236 -7.00 7.54 12.10
CA LEU A 236 -6.07 8.33 12.91
C LEU A 236 -5.16 7.40 13.72
N PHE A 237 -3.86 7.68 13.75
CA PHE A 237 -2.82 6.90 14.41
C PHE A 237 -1.99 7.77 15.36
N ARG A 238 -1.35 7.16 16.37
CA ARG A 238 -0.47 7.91 17.28
C ARG A 238 0.86 8.29 16.66
N VAL A 239 1.38 7.43 15.78
CA VAL A 239 2.70 7.55 15.16
C VAL A 239 2.73 6.72 13.86
N ASP A 240 3.56 7.11 12.90
CA ASP A 240 3.67 6.46 11.59
C ASP A 240 4.14 4.98 11.68
N THR A 241 4.89 4.64 12.71
CA THR A 241 5.42 3.27 12.89
C THR A 241 4.38 2.28 13.44
N GLU A 242 3.22 2.73 13.91
CA GLU A 242 2.19 1.81 14.41
C GLU A 242 1.56 1.00 13.26
N PRO A 243 1.26 -0.30 13.48
CA PRO A 243 0.59 -1.12 12.48
C PRO A 243 -0.84 -0.62 12.25
N ASP A 244 -1.36 -0.84 11.05
CA ASP A 244 -2.67 -0.35 10.61
C ASP A 244 -3.86 -0.83 11.47
N GLU A 245 -3.66 -1.90 12.23
CA GLU A 245 -4.63 -2.49 13.16
C GLU A 245 -4.76 -1.68 14.47
N SER A 246 -3.79 -0.81 14.78
CA SER A 246 -3.75 0.02 16.00
C SER A 246 -4.46 1.37 15.85
N CYS A 247 -5.32 1.51 14.83
CA CYS A 247 -6.05 2.73 14.53
C CYS A 247 -6.88 3.24 15.71
N LEU A 248 -6.73 4.52 16.08
CA LEU A 248 -7.47 5.17 17.16
C LEU A 248 -8.92 5.44 16.77
N VAL A 249 -9.10 6.00 15.57
CA VAL A 249 -10.39 6.45 15.05
C VAL A 249 -10.46 6.06 13.59
N LYS A 250 -11.54 5.37 13.18
CA LYS A 250 -11.77 4.94 11.81
C LYS A 250 -13.07 5.53 11.27
N ILE A 251 -12.97 6.31 10.19
CA ILE A 251 -14.09 7.08 9.62
C ILE A 251 -14.36 6.55 8.21
N ARG A 252 -15.59 6.12 7.94
CA ARG A 252 -16.01 5.69 6.60
C ARG A 252 -16.27 6.90 5.71
N LEU A 253 -15.69 6.93 4.51
CA LEU A 253 -15.83 8.07 3.58
C LEU A 253 -17.21 8.06 2.90
N GLY A 254 -17.73 6.87 2.55
CA GLY A 254 -19.06 6.72 1.97
C GLY A 254 -19.26 7.50 0.67
N GLY A 255 -18.21 7.55 -0.17
CA GLY A 255 -18.22 8.27 -1.45
C GLY A 255 -17.68 9.70 -1.37
N ARG A 256 -17.42 10.22 -0.18
CA ARG A 256 -16.89 11.59 -0.01
C ARG A 256 -15.41 11.66 -0.37
N THR A 257 -15.09 12.36 -1.45
CA THR A 257 -13.73 12.62 -1.93
C THR A 257 -12.96 13.64 -1.09
N SER A 258 -13.67 14.40 -0.24
CA SER A 258 -13.11 15.33 0.71
C SER A 258 -13.99 15.45 1.96
N GLY A 259 -13.40 15.90 3.07
CA GLY A 259 -14.14 16.15 4.29
C GLY A 259 -13.27 16.38 5.51
N SER A 260 -13.94 16.50 6.64
CA SER A 260 -13.32 16.62 7.95
C SER A 260 -14.13 15.88 9.00
N TYR A 261 -13.46 15.35 10.02
CA TYR A 261 -14.07 14.69 11.15
C TYR A 261 -13.41 15.11 12.46
N GLU A 262 -14.23 15.64 13.37
CA GLU A 262 -13.81 16.03 14.72
C GLU A 262 -13.72 14.77 15.59
N THR A 263 -12.54 14.50 16.14
CA THR A 263 -12.33 13.31 16.99
C THR A 263 -12.52 13.64 18.47
N SER A 264 -12.54 12.59 19.31
CA SER A 264 -12.37 12.72 20.77
C SER A 264 -10.91 12.58 21.21
N GLU A 265 -9.99 12.37 20.27
CA GLU A 265 -8.58 12.20 20.59
C GLU A 265 -7.93 13.57 20.81
N PRO A 266 -7.15 13.77 21.89
CA PRO A 266 -6.44 15.02 22.12
C PRO A 266 -5.39 15.24 21.04
N LEU A 267 -5.25 16.48 20.58
CA LEU A 267 -4.23 16.85 19.59
C LEU A 267 -2.83 16.73 20.21
N ASN A 268 -2.04 15.79 19.70
CA ASN A 268 -0.70 15.47 20.16
C ASN A 268 0.29 15.40 19.00
N HIS A 269 1.56 15.67 19.29
CA HIS A 269 2.66 15.44 18.36
C HIS A 269 2.67 13.98 17.87
N GLY A 270 2.99 13.76 16.61
CA GLY A 270 3.10 12.43 15.99
C GLY A 270 1.80 11.88 15.40
N LEU A 271 0.64 12.47 15.73
CA LEU A 271 -0.63 12.02 15.16
C LEU A 271 -0.60 12.02 13.63
N GLN A 272 -1.11 10.97 13.01
CA GLN A 272 -1.07 10.81 11.56
C GLN A 272 -2.40 10.29 11.01
N VAL A 273 -2.80 10.82 9.86
CA VAL A 273 -3.97 10.33 9.11
C VAL A 273 -3.52 9.36 8.02
N ARG A 274 -4.22 8.23 7.88
CA ARG A 274 -4.01 7.27 6.79
C ARG A 274 -5.31 6.98 6.06
N LEU A 275 -5.26 6.74 4.75
CA LEU A 275 -6.41 6.26 3.98
C LEU A 275 -6.33 4.74 3.82
N PHE A 276 -7.45 4.07 4.04
CA PHE A 276 -7.66 2.63 3.86
C PHE A 276 -8.69 2.41 2.77
N THR A 277 -8.54 1.34 2.01
CA THR A 277 -9.64 0.82 1.19
C THR A 277 -10.07 -0.54 1.74
N HIS A 278 -11.38 -0.83 1.73
CA HIS A 278 -11.94 -2.07 2.31
C HIS A 278 -11.30 -3.30 1.69
N PHE A 279 -10.96 -3.16 0.41
CA PHE A 279 -10.43 -4.22 -0.42
C PHE A 279 -8.99 -4.57 -0.10
N LEU A 280 -8.29 -3.74 0.67
CA LEU A 280 -6.86 -3.79 0.88
C LEU A 280 -6.51 -4.07 2.35
N GLY A 281 -7.28 -3.55 3.30
CA GLY A 281 -7.03 -3.83 4.72
C GLY A 281 -5.75 -3.20 5.31
N TYR A 282 -4.90 -2.58 4.48
CA TYR A 282 -3.77 -1.70 4.82
C TYR A 282 -4.04 -0.27 4.34
N SER A 283 -3.24 0.65 4.86
CA SER A 283 -3.23 2.04 4.46
C SER A 283 -2.61 2.19 3.06
N VAL A 284 -3.38 2.74 2.13
CA VAL A 284 -2.93 3.02 0.76
C VAL A 284 -2.22 4.37 0.65
N TRP A 285 -2.52 5.30 1.56
CA TRP A 285 -1.84 6.59 1.64
C TRP A 285 -1.65 7.00 3.10
N ARG A 286 -0.55 7.68 3.35
CA ARG A 286 -0.14 8.17 4.67
C ARG A 286 0.10 9.67 4.59
N GLY A 287 -0.59 10.42 5.44
CA GLY A 287 -0.33 11.85 5.63
C GLY A 287 0.94 12.10 6.43
N PRO A 288 1.42 13.35 6.49
CA PRO A 288 2.49 13.71 7.40
C PRO A 288 2.08 13.53 8.87
N GLU A 289 3.06 13.28 9.73
CA GLU A 289 2.86 13.35 11.17
C GLU A 289 2.61 14.80 11.61
N PHE A 290 1.72 14.97 12.58
CA PHE A 290 1.41 16.26 13.15
C PHE A 290 2.59 16.77 13.97
N ASP A 291 3.19 17.86 13.52
CA ASP A 291 4.18 18.59 14.29
C ASP A 291 3.51 19.58 15.26
N ALA A 292 3.50 19.24 16.54
CA ALA A 292 3.05 20.11 17.63
C ALA A 292 3.70 21.51 17.68
N THR A 293 4.84 21.73 17.02
CA THR A 293 5.52 23.04 16.93
C THR A 293 5.22 23.79 15.63
N CYS A 294 4.50 23.17 14.68
CA CYS A 294 4.26 23.69 13.34
C CYS A 294 5.56 24.09 12.59
N GLY A 295 6.67 23.39 12.84
CA GLY A 295 7.99 23.67 12.29
C GLY A 295 8.67 24.91 12.90
N ILE A 296 8.08 25.51 13.94
CA ILE A 296 8.57 26.75 14.54
C ILE A 296 9.56 26.42 15.66
N GLY A 297 10.83 26.78 15.43
CA GLY A 297 11.88 26.70 16.45
C GLY A 297 11.69 27.70 17.61
N PRO A 298 12.48 27.58 18.70
CA PRO A 298 12.40 28.51 19.83
C PRO A 298 12.72 29.95 19.44
N THR A 299 11.87 30.89 19.84
CA THR A 299 12.03 32.33 19.61
C THR A 299 12.84 32.98 20.73
N SER A 300 13.92 33.69 20.40
CA SER A 300 14.76 34.38 21.39
C SER A 300 13.99 35.50 22.11
N ILE A 301 14.17 35.58 23.44
CA ILE A 301 13.58 36.65 24.25
C ILE A 301 14.53 37.85 24.21
N VAL A 302 14.05 38.98 23.69
CA VAL A 302 14.85 40.20 23.56
C VAL A 302 15.38 40.63 24.93
N GLY A 303 16.69 40.88 25.01
CA GLY A 303 17.37 41.33 26.23
C GLY A 303 17.74 40.21 27.21
N PHE A 304 17.41 38.95 26.91
CA PHE A 304 17.71 37.82 27.79
C PHE A 304 18.40 36.67 27.06
N PRO A 305 19.35 35.94 27.69
CA PRO A 305 19.95 34.73 27.15
C PRO A 305 18.99 33.52 27.25
N ALA A 306 17.77 33.68 26.76
CA ALA A 306 16.70 32.70 26.83
C ALA A 306 15.84 32.70 25.54
N ALA A 307 15.13 31.61 25.29
CA ALA A 307 14.20 31.47 24.17
C ALA A 307 12.91 30.77 24.61
N LEU A 308 11.80 31.08 23.97
CA LEU A 308 10.48 30.50 24.24
C LEU A 308 9.99 29.76 23.00
N GLN A 309 9.46 28.55 23.18
CA GLN A 309 8.80 27.80 22.12
C GLN A 309 7.37 27.47 22.56
N LEU A 310 6.41 27.73 21.68
CA LEU A 310 5.02 27.26 21.84
C LEU A 310 4.92 25.88 21.19
N TYR A 311 4.21 24.96 21.84
CA TYR A 311 3.92 23.64 21.28
C TYR A 311 2.57 23.15 21.78
N THR A 312 1.98 22.16 21.11
CA THR A 312 0.72 21.53 21.54
C THR A 312 0.98 20.20 22.23
N GLU A 313 0.34 19.98 23.37
CA GLU A 313 0.40 18.73 24.12
C GLU A 313 -0.93 18.50 24.84
N HIS A 314 -1.46 17.28 24.75
CA HIS A 314 -2.77 16.90 25.28
C HIS A 314 -3.90 17.86 24.87
N GLY A 315 -3.86 18.36 23.63
CA GLY A 315 -4.86 19.29 23.12
C GLY A 315 -4.74 20.73 23.63
N HIS A 316 -3.70 21.04 24.41
CA HIS A 316 -3.51 22.37 24.98
C HIS A 316 -2.23 23.01 24.48
N ALA A 317 -2.25 24.35 24.38
CA ALA A 317 -1.06 25.13 24.08
C ALA A 317 -0.15 25.17 25.30
N HIS A 318 1.05 24.61 25.15
CA HIS A 318 2.10 24.59 26.14
C HIS A 318 3.25 25.52 25.71
N THR A 319 4.07 25.93 26.67
CA THR A 319 5.28 26.71 26.37
C THR A 319 6.48 26.11 27.08
N ARG A 320 7.58 25.95 26.35
CA ARG A 320 8.87 25.57 26.92
C ARG A 320 9.82 26.76 26.90
N LEU A 321 10.46 27.02 28.03
CA LEU A 321 11.47 28.06 28.20
C LEU A 321 12.87 27.43 28.17
N TYR A 322 13.68 27.86 27.21
CA TYR A 322 15.08 27.48 27.06
C TYR A 322 15.96 28.56 27.67
N ILE A 323 16.81 28.19 28.62
CA ILE A 323 17.70 29.12 29.34
C ILE A 323 19.14 28.70 29.07
N ARG A 324 19.97 29.63 28.57
CA ARG A 324 21.40 29.35 28.44
C ARG A 324 22.01 29.13 29.82
N LYS A 325 22.90 28.16 29.96
CA LYS A 325 23.58 27.84 31.23
C LYS A 325 24.31 29.04 31.84
N SER A 326 24.72 30.02 31.03
CA SER A 326 25.36 31.26 31.46
C SER A 326 24.42 32.26 32.15
N PHE A 327 23.10 32.10 32.02
CA PHE A 327 22.11 32.99 32.60
C PHE A 327 21.72 32.54 34.01
N ILE A 328 22.56 32.82 34.98
CA ILE A 328 22.48 32.23 36.34
C ILE A 328 21.40 32.84 37.25
N ASP A 329 21.00 34.09 37.01
CA ASP A 329 20.03 34.86 37.77
C ASP A 329 18.64 34.93 37.11
N TRP A 330 18.39 34.04 36.14
CA TRP A 330 17.17 34.01 35.32
C TRP A 330 15.86 34.01 36.12
N ARG A 331 15.84 33.35 37.29
CA ARG A 331 14.65 33.28 38.15
C ARG A 331 14.25 34.64 38.69
N SER A 332 15.23 35.46 39.04
CA SER A 332 15.01 36.83 39.51
C SER A 332 14.59 37.72 38.34
N SER A 333 15.25 37.56 37.19
CA SER A 333 14.95 38.31 35.97
C SER A 333 13.53 38.05 35.42
N PHE A 334 13.02 36.83 35.56
CA PHE A 334 11.66 36.45 35.15
C PHE A 334 10.64 36.41 36.29
N TYR A 335 10.99 36.90 37.48
CA TYR A 335 10.17 36.75 38.69
C TYR A 335 8.73 37.24 38.52
N TYR A 336 8.54 38.40 37.88
CA TYR A 336 7.21 38.98 37.63
C TYR A 336 6.50 38.39 36.41
N SER A 337 7.23 37.74 35.49
CA SER A 337 6.68 37.20 34.25
C SER A 337 6.05 35.82 34.43
N VAL A 338 6.49 35.03 35.41
CA VAL A 338 6.00 33.65 35.63
C VAL A 338 4.71 33.61 36.47
N ARG A 339 4.43 34.63 37.29
CA ARG A 339 3.26 34.67 38.18
C ARG A 339 1.92 35.01 37.52
N GLN A 340 1.88 35.47 36.26
CA GLN A 340 0.63 35.88 35.61
C GLN A 340 -0.23 34.75 34.99
N ARG A 341 0.16 33.47 35.11
CA ARG A 341 -0.59 32.34 34.48
C ARG A 341 -1.56 31.56 35.38
N TYR A 342 -2.12 32.20 36.40
CA TYR A 342 -3.35 31.71 37.05
C TYR A 342 -4.30 32.86 37.33
N THR A 343 -5.01 33.33 36.31
CA THR A 343 -6.30 34.01 36.52
C THR A 343 -7.27 33.49 35.46
N GLN A 344 -8.33 32.85 35.97
CA GLN A 344 -9.45 32.34 35.20
C GLN A 344 -10.10 33.43 34.36
N LYS A 345 -10.50 33.07 33.14
CA LYS A 345 -11.82 33.41 32.61
C LYS A 345 -12.38 32.20 31.90
#